data_AF-A0A953SQP3-F1
#
_entry.id   AF-A0A953SQP3-F1
#
_cell.length_a   1.000
_cell.length_b   1.000
_cell.length_c   1.000
_cell.angle_alpha   90.00
_cell.angle_beta   90.00
_cell.angle_gamma   90.00
#
_symmetry.space_group_name_H-M   'P 1'
#
loop_
_entity.id
_entity.type
_entity.pdbx_description
1 polymer ?
#
loop_
_entity_poly.entity_id
_entity_poly.type
_entity_poly.pdbx_seq_one_letter_code
_entity_poly.pdbx_strand_id
1 'polypeptide(L)' 'MLDKIPKIISLLNKHKVEYVIIGGYAIIIHGFLRATEVIDIVLKMTNENVSKFQKALLTIYN' A
#
# COMPACT_ATOMS: atom_id res chain seq x y z
N MET A 1 -5.39 -11.12 10.26
CA MET A 1 -4.54 -10.93 9.06
C MET A 1 -5.03 -9.78 8.18
N LEU A 2 -6.36 -9.62 8.03
CA LEU A 2 -7.02 -8.49 7.36
C LEU A 2 -6.64 -7.10 7.92
N ASP A 3 -6.27 -6.97 9.20
CA ASP A 3 -5.93 -5.67 9.82
C ASP A 3 -4.60 -5.07 9.34
N LYS A 4 -3.75 -5.85 8.68
CA LYS A 4 -2.42 -5.39 8.26
C LYS A 4 -2.46 -4.50 7.02
N ILE A 5 -3.34 -4.78 6.07
CA ILE A 5 -3.43 -4.02 4.80
C ILE A 5 -3.87 -2.57 5.03
N PRO A 6 -4.94 -2.29 5.81
CA PRO A 6 -5.30 -0.91 6.16
C PRO A 6 -4.18 -0.16 6.89
N LYS A 7 -3.42 -0.84 7.77
CA LYS A 7 -2.25 -0.24 8.46
C LYS A 7 -1.14 0.14 7.47
N ILE A 8 -0.84 -0.72 6.48
CA ILE A 8 0.13 -0.43 5.42
C ILE A 8 -0.32 0.81 4.63
N ILE A 9 -1.57 0.83 4.16
CA ILE A 9 -2.15 1.97 3.42
C ILE A 9 -2.03 3.27 4.23
N SER A 10 -2.40 3.24 5.51
CA SER A 10 -2.29 4.40 6.39
C SER A 10 -0.85 4.90 6.54
N LEU A 11 0.13 4.00 6.61
CA LEU A 11 1.54 4.37 6.74
C LEU A 11 2.11 4.95 5.44
N LEU A 12 1.75 4.39 4.30
CA LEU A 12 2.12 4.94 2.99
C LEU A 12 1.54 6.36 2.81
N ASN A 13 0.27 6.56 3.19
CA ASN A 13 -0.38 7.87 3.17
C ASN A 13 0.29 8.87 4.10
N LYS A 14 0.64 8.47 5.34
CA LYS A 14 1.35 9.33 6.30
C LYS A 14 2.70 9.82 5.77
N HIS A 15 3.41 8.97 5.02
CA HIS A 15 4.69 9.31 4.40
C HIS A 15 4.54 10.01 3.05
N LYS A 16 3.31 10.31 2.61
CA LYS A 16 3.01 10.94 1.32
C LYS A 16 3.63 10.20 0.13
N VAL A 17 3.54 8.87 0.17
CA VAL A 17 3.97 8.02 -0.95
C VAL A 17 2.95 8.17 -2.09
N GLU A 18 3.43 8.39 -3.31
CA GLU A 18 2.65 8.40 -4.54
C GLU A 18 2.56 6.97 -5.08
N TYR A 19 1.39 6.35 -4.95
CA TYR A 19 1.14 4.98 -5.41
C TYR A 19 -0.31 4.79 -5.86
N VAL A 20 -0.55 3.73 -6.61
CA VAL A 20 -1.89 3.24 -6.93
C VAL A 20 -2.02 1.79 -6.48
N ILE A 21 -3.16 1.44 -5.90
CA ILE A 21 -3.49 0.06 -5.55
C ILE A 21 -3.97 -0.64 -6.82
N ILE A 22 -3.43 -1.82 -7.10
CA ILE A 22 -3.83 -2.66 -8.22
C ILE A 22 -4.23 -4.05 -7.73
N GLY A 23 -4.59 -4.93 -8.66
CA GLY A 23 -4.83 -6.34 -8.37
C GLY A 23 -6.08 -6.58 -7.52
N GLY A 24 -6.00 -7.60 -6.66
CA GLY A 24 -7.15 -8.12 -5.94
C GLY A 24 -7.81 -7.14 -4.99
N TYR A 25 -6.98 -6.37 -4.28
CA TYR A 25 -7.47 -5.42 -3.28
C TYR A 25 -8.15 -4.22 -3.93
N ALA A 26 -7.74 -3.80 -5.13
CA ALA A 26 -8.44 -2.76 -5.90
C ALA A 26 -9.87 -3.18 -6.26
N ILE A 27 -10.08 -4.45 -6.63
CA ILE A 27 -11.42 -5.01 -6.93
C ILE A 27 -12.33 -4.92 -5.69
N ILE A 28 -11.79 -5.25 -4.51
CA ILE A 28 -12.52 -5.16 -3.23
C ILE A 28 -12.93 -3.72 -2.91
N ILE A 29 -12.03 -2.76 -3.09
CA ILE A 29 -12.32 -1.33 -2.86
C ILE A 29 -13.44 -0.83 -3.78
N HIS A 30 -13.57 -1.38 -4.98
CA HIS A 30 -14.66 -1.07 -5.92
C HIS A 30 -15.95 -1.88 -5.68
N GLY A 31 -16.08 -2.57 -4.54
CA GLY A 31 -17.33 -3.20 -4.11
C GLY A 31 -17.53 -4.64 -4.59
N PHE A 32 -16.51 -5.26 -5.18
CA PHE A 32 -16.59 -6.64 -5.66
C PHE A 32 -15.86 -7.59 -4.70
N LEU A 33 -16.56 -8.61 -4.22
CA LEU A 33 -15.96 -9.60 -3.33
C LEU A 33 -14.93 -10.44 -4.10
N ARG A 34 -13.69 -10.47 -3.60
CA ARG A 34 -12.63 -11.34 -4.09
C ARG A 34 -11.82 -11.85 -2.91
N ALA A 35 -11.56 -13.16 -2.87
CA ALA A 35 -10.61 -13.70 -1.91
C ALA A 35 -9.19 -13.25 -2.29
N THR A 36 -8.54 -12.49 -1.41
CA THR A 36 -7.13 -12.11 -1.56
C THR A 36 -6.55 -11.79 -0.19
N GLU A 37 -5.28 -12.14 0.00
CA GLU A 37 -4.56 -11.92 1.25
C GLU A 37 -3.36 -10.97 1.07
N VAL A 38 -3.15 -10.49 -0.16
CA VAL A 38 -2.02 -9.67 -0.56
C VAL A 38 -2.54 -8.35 -1.12
N ILE A 39 -1.74 -7.29 -0.97
CA ILE A 39 -1.94 -6.01 -1.63
C ILE A 39 -0.85 -5.81 -2.67
N ASP A 40 -1.26 -5.46 -3.88
CA ASP A 40 -0.36 -5.10 -4.97
C ASP A 40 -0.44 -3.58 -5.19
N ILE A 41 0.71 -2.92 -5.30
CA ILE A 41 0.78 -1.48 -5.56
C ILE A 41 1.76 -1.17 -6.69
N VAL A 42 1.50 -0.09 -7.42
CA VAL A 42 2.45 0.51 -8.36
C VAL A 42 2.90 1.85 -7.81
N LEU A 43 4.22 2.06 -7.74
CA LEU A 43 4.82 3.31 -7.31
C LEU A 43 5.10 4.21 -8.51
N LYS A 44 4.99 5.52 -8.30
CA LYS A 44 5.65 6.48 -9.18
C LYS A 44 7.16 6.40 -8.95
N MET A 45 7.91 6.01 -9.97
CA MET A 45 9.34 5.67 -9.86
C MET A 45 10.26 6.91 -9.88
N THR A 46 10.10 7.81 -8.90
CA THR A 46 11.07 8.88 -8.63
C THR A 46 11.91 8.53 -7.41
N ASN A 47 13.16 8.99 -7.38
CA ASN A 47 14.07 8.75 -6.25
C ASN A 47 13.46 9.21 -4.92
N GLU A 48 12.79 10.37 -4.92
CA GLU A 48 12.11 10.91 -3.73
C GLU A 48 10.99 9.99 -3.25
N ASN A 49 10.12 9.53 -4.17
CA ASN A 49 8.98 8.70 -3.80
C ASN A 49 9.40 7.30 -3.35
N VAL A 50 10.42 6.72 -3.99
CA VAL A 50 11.02 5.45 -3.55
C VAL A 50 11.62 5.59 -2.15
N SER A 51 12.29 6.72 -1.84
CA SER A 51 12.79 6.98 -0.49
C SER A 51 11.67 7.10 0.55
N LYS A 52 10.56 7.79 0.22
CA LYS A 52 9.37 7.85 1.09
C LYS A 52 8.78 6.46 1.34
N PHE A 53 8.68 5.64 0.28
CA PHE A 53 8.19 4.27 0.38
C PHE A 53 9.06 3.41 1.29
N GLN A 54 10.39 3.45 1.12
CA GLN A 54 11.33 2.72 1.98
C GLN A 54 11.19 3.13 3.46
N LYS A 55 11.11 4.44 3.74
CA LYS A 55 10.89 4.95 5.11
C LYS A 55 9.57 4.46 5.71
N ALA A 56 8.50 4.49 4.92
CA ALA A 56 7.20 4.00 5.35
C ALA A 56 7.23 2.51 5.71
N LEU A 57 7.90 1.68 4.91
CA LEU A 57 8.03 0.25 5.17
C LEU A 57 8.90 -0.06 6.39
N LEU A 58 10.01 0.66 6.59
CA LEU A 58 10.86 0.47 7.77
C LEU A 58 10.11 0.79 9.07
N THR A 59 9.17 1.74 9.03
CA THR A 59 8.31 2.08 10.19
C THR A 59 7.36 0.93 10.58
N ILE A 60 7.11 -0.04 9.71
CA ILE A 60 6.22 -1.18 10.01
C ILE A 60 6.87 -2.17 10.98
N TYR A 61 8.20 -2.27 10.96
CA TYR A 61 8.97 -3.29 11.69
C TYR A 61 9.64 -2.77 12.97
N ASN A 62 9.48 -1.48 13.27
CA ASN A 62 9.84 -0.87 14.56
C ASN A 62 8.60 -0.77 15.46
#